data_AF-A0A8J3I4N7-F1
#
_entry.id   AF-A0A8J3I4N7-F1
#
_cell.length_a   1.000
_cell.length_b   1.000
_cell.length_c   1.000
_cell.angle_alpha   90.00
_cell.angle_beta   90.00
_cell.angle_gamma   90.00
#
_symmetry.space_group_name_H-M   'P 1'
#
loop_
_entity.id
_entity.type
_entity.pdbx_description
1 polymer ?
#
loop_
_entity_poly.entity_id
_entity_poly.type
_entity_poly.pdbx_seq_one_letter_code
_entity_poly.pdbx_strand_id
1 'polypeptide(L)'
;MSQPNEELARQLHQAWQAAWKREHGGERRMKPVKQDQQWIRRNGTNEVDIAATDFRDLPTDWQAENLASAKAAIDIVQQLKREGKSLNDEATLEEASARLHVNWLSRNGSWASAIQRRPYNRLPEPEKEKDRVVIRLAIQLVG
;
A
#
# COMPACT_ATOMS: atom_id res chain seq x y z
N MET A 1 -7.67 -2.64 -20.33
CA MET A 1 -7.61 -1.61 -19.28
C MET A 1 -7.44 -2.33 -17.96
N SER A 2 -6.37 -2.09 -17.21
CA SER A 2 -6.19 -2.68 -15.87
C SER A 2 -7.27 -2.16 -14.92
N GLN A 3 -7.75 -3.00 -14.00
CA GLN A 3 -8.75 -2.55 -13.04
C GLN A 3 -8.14 -1.46 -12.11
N PRO A 4 -8.92 -0.48 -11.63
CA PRO A 4 -8.40 0.59 -10.76
C PRO A 4 -7.59 0.08 -9.55
N ASN A 5 -7.95 -1.07 -9.00
CA ASN A 5 -7.23 -1.70 -7.89
C ASN A 5 -5.79 -2.10 -8.26
N GLU A 6 -5.58 -2.69 -9.44
CA GLU A 6 -4.24 -3.09 -9.89
C GLU A 6 -3.37 -1.88 -10.21
N GLU A 7 -3.96 -0.86 -10.82
CA GLU A 7 -3.25 0.37 -11.16
C GLU A 7 -2.81 1.13 -9.91
N LEU A 8 -3.71 1.27 -8.91
CA LEU A 8 -3.32 1.86 -7.64
C LEU A 8 -2.28 1.00 -6.92
N ALA A 9 -2.44 -0.32 -6.86
CA ALA A 9 -1.45 -1.21 -6.22
C ALA A 9 -0.06 -1.07 -6.85
N ARG A 10 0.02 -0.95 -8.18
CA ARG A 10 1.25 -0.65 -8.91
C ARG A 10 1.85 0.68 -8.49
N GLN A 11 1.05 1.75 -8.39
CA GLN A 11 1.52 3.07 -7.95
C GLN A 11 2.02 3.04 -6.50
N LEU A 12 1.35 2.31 -5.60
CA LEU A 12 1.80 2.13 -4.21
C LEU A 12 3.17 1.45 -4.15
N HIS A 13 3.35 0.39 -4.94
CA HIS A 13 4.65 -0.29 -5.04
C HIS A 13 5.76 0.64 -5.54
N GLN A 14 5.48 1.41 -6.59
CA GLN A 14 6.44 2.37 -7.16
C GLN A 14 6.78 3.49 -6.17
N ALA A 15 5.80 4.01 -5.45
CA ALA A 15 6.02 5.02 -4.41
C ALA A 15 6.91 4.46 -3.28
N TRP A 16 6.67 3.22 -2.86
CA TRP A 16 7.50 2.52 -1.88
C TRP A 16 8.93 2.30 -2.40
N GLN A 17 9.11 1.82 -3.63
CA GLN A 17 10.44 1.65 -4.25
C GLN A 17 11.21 2.96 -4.34
N ALA A 18 10.53 4.06 -4.70
CA ALA A 18 11.14 5.38 -4.77
C ALA A 18 11.59 5.87 -3.38
N ALA A 19 10.79 5.65 -2.33
CA ALA A 19 11.18 5.96 -0.95
C ALA A 19 12.37 5.11 -0.50
N TRP A 20 12.30 3.79 -0.72
CA TRP A 20 13.40 2.86 -0.42
C TRP A 20 14.71 3.28 -1.10
N LYS A 21 14.66 3.66 -2.38
CA LYS A 21 15.84 4.12 -3.12
C LYS A 21 16.44 5.40 -2.54
N ARG A 22 15.61 6.34 -2.06
CA ARG A 22 16.10 7.56 -1.41
C ARG A 22 16.75 7.28 -0.05
N GLU A 23 16.15 6.39 0.73
CA GLU A 23 16.60 6.08 2.10
C GLU A 23 17.83 5.15 2.12
N HIS A 24 17.89 4.21 1.18
CA HIS A 24 18.86 3.11 1.17
C HIS A 24 19.69 3.02 -0.11
N GLY A 25 19.71 4.07 -0.94
CA GLY A 25 20.53 4.12 -2.16
C GLY A 25 20.18 3.08 -3.23
N GLY A 26 19.05 2.37 -3.11
CA GLY A 26 18.67 1.30 -4.03
C GLY A 26 19.27 -0.07 -3.68
N GLU A 27 19.68 -0.27 -2.42
CA GLU A 27 20.05 -1.60 -1.92
C GLU A 27 18.97 -2.66 -2.21
N ARG A 28 19.44 -3.88 -2.48
CA ARG A 28 18.57 -5.04 -2.72
C ARG A 28 17.72 -5.32 -1.49
N ARG A 29 16.45 -5.66 -1.70
CA ARG A 29 15.56 -6.10 -0.62
C ARG A 29 15.04 -7.49 -0.94
N MET A 30 15.91 -8.48 -0.72
CA MET A 30 15.57 -9.89 -0.91
C MET A 30 14.52 -10.33 0.10
N LYS A 31 13.51 -11.04 -0.40
CA LYS A 31 12.42 -11.60 0.39
C LYS A 31 12.08 -13.02 -0.05
N PRO A 32 11.75 -13.91 0.88
CA PRO A 32 11.31 -15.25 0.53
C PRO A 32 9.93 -15.21 -0.14
N VAL A 33 9.74 -16.09 -1.11
CA VAL A 33 8.47 -16.43 -1.75
C VAL A 33 8.01 -17.75 -1.18
N LYS A 34 6.81 -17.80 -0.61
CA LYS A 34 6.33 -18.97 0.15
C LYS A 34 5.19 -19.69 -0.55
N GLN A 35 4.24 -18.93 -1.11
CA GLN A 35 2.96 -19.49 -1.59
C GLN A 35 2.89 -19.54 -3.12
N ASP A 36 3.56 -18.64 -3.84
CA ASP A 36 3.55 -18.60 -5.30
C ASP A 36 4.47 -19.65 -5.97
N GLN A 37 4.01 -20.91 -5.97
CA GLN A 37 4.75 -22.03 -6.57
C GLN A 37 4.94 -21.90 -8.09
N GLN A 38 4.04 -21.18 -8.78
CA GLN A 38 4.17 -20.96 -10.22
C GLN A 38 5.32 -19.99 -10.51
N TRP A 39 5.39 -18.88 -9.76
CA TRP A 39 6.49 -17.93 -9.85
C TRP A 39 7.81 -18.59 -9.48
N ILE A 40 7.86 -19.42 -8.43
CA ILE A 40 9.08 -20.15 -8.03
C ILE A 40 9.57 -21.04 -9.18
N ARG A 41 8.69 -21.86 -9.77
CA ARG A 41 9.04 -22.73 -10.90
C ARG A 41 9.52 -21.94 -12.11
N ARG A 42 8.88 -20.82 -12.43
CA ARG A 42 9.23 -19.97 -13.57
C ARG A 42 10.60 -19.30 -13.40
N ASN A 43 10.94 -18.86 -12.20
CA ASN A 43 12.16 -18.10 -11.91
C ASN A 43 13.30 -18.97 -11.39
N GLY A 44 13.05 -20.24 -11.04
CA GLY A 44 14.06 -21.16 -10.50
C GLY A 44 14.58 -20.78 -9.10
N THR A 45 13.87 -19.89 -8.39
CA THR A 45 14.25 -19.39 -7.07
C THR A 45 13.02 -19.16 -6.19
N ASN A 46 13.21 -19.24 -4.88
CA ASN A 46 12.20 -18.89 -3.87
C ASN A 46 12.50 -17.54 -3.19
N GLU A 47 13.33 -16.69 -3.79
CA GLU A 47 13.60 -15.35 -3.30
C GLU A 47 13.40 -14.31 -4.40
N VAL A 48 12.84 -13.15 -4.04
CA VAL A 48 12.60 -12.03 -4.94
C VAL A 48 13.21 -10.76 -4.37
N ASP A 49 13.81 -9.93 -5.22
CA ASP A 49 14.22 -8.58 -4.85
C ASP A 49 13.06 -7.62 -5.03
N ILE A 50 12.29 -7.37 -3.96
CA ILE A 50 11.09 -6.54 -4.08
C ILE A 50 11.43 -5.08 -4.41
N ALA A 51 12.64 -4.62 -4.10
CA ALA A 51 13.08 -3.25 -4.40
C ALA A 51 13.40 -3.03 -5.89
N ALA A 52 13.70 -4.10 -6.63
CA ALA A 52 14.08 -4.04 -8.05
C ALA A 52 13.04 -4.65 -9.01
N THR A 53 12.03 -5.37 -8.50
CA THR A 53 11.03 -6.06 -9.32
C THR A 53 9.80 -5.17 -9.56
N ASP A 54 9.32 -5.08 -10.81
CA ASP A 54 8.05 -4.39 -11.10
C ASP A 54 6.88 -5.08 -10.40
N PHE A 55 5.86 -4.32 -10.01
CA PHE A 55 4.69 -4.84 -9.33
C PHE A 55 4.06 -6.05 -10.05
N ARG A 56 3.96 -6.02 -11.38
CA ARG A 56 3.37 -7.10 -12.17
C ARG A 56 4.20 -8.39 -12.19
N ASP A 57 5.50 -8.25 -11.96
CA ASP A 57 6.45 -9.35 -11.97
C ASP A 57 6.74 -9.90 -10.56
N LEU A 58 6.22 -9.25 -9.52
CA LEU A 58 6.28 -9.78 -8.15
C LEU A 58 5.51 -11.09 -8.05
N PRO A 59 5.92 -12.02 -7.18
CA PRO A 59 5.07 -13.14 -6.80
C PRO A 59 3.82 -12.64 -6.07
N THR A 60 2.75 -13.43 -6.12
CA THR A 60 1.44 -13.05 -5.54
C THR A 60 1.54 -12.68 -4.06
N ASP A 61 2.41 -13.34 -3.30
CA ASP A 61 2.69 -13.08 -1.89
C ASP A 61 3.05 -11.60 -1.64
N TRP A 62 3.85 -11.02 -2.54
CA TRP A 62 4.37 -9.66 -2.43
C TRP A 62 3.51 -8.63 -3.18
N GLN A 63 2.59 -9.06 -4.03
CA GLN A 63 1.55 -8.19 -4.60
C GLN A 63 0.39 -7.96 -3.62
N ALA A 64 0.06 -8.96 -2.80
CA ALA A 64 -1.17 -9.04 -2.02
C ALA A 64 -1.43 -7.81 -1.14
N GLU A 65 -0.42 -7.28 -0.45
CA GLU A 65 -0.62 -6.15 0.47
C GLU A 65 -0.93 -4.84 -0.26
N ASN A 66 -0.26 -4.58 -1.39
CA ASN A 66 -0.55 -3.40 -2.21
C ASN A 66 -1.95 -3.50 -2.82
N LEU A 67 -2.38 -4.69 -3.26
CA LEU A 67 -3.75 -4.92 -3.74
C LEU A 67 -4.80 -4.71 -2.65
N ALA A 68 -4.55 -5.22 -1.45
CA ALA A 68 -5.47 -5.06 -0.31
C ALA A 68 -5.59 -3.59 0.10
N SER A 69 -4.47 -2.87 0.17
CA SER A 69 -4.45 -1.43 0.49
C SER A 69 -5.11 -0.60 -0.60
N ALA A 70 -4.85 -0.90 -1.88
CA ALA A 70 -5.48 -0.23 -3.01
C ALA A 70 -7.01 -0.41 -2.98
N LYS A 71 -7.49 -1.64 -2.79
CA LYS A 71 -8.92 -1.93 -2.69
C LYS A 71 -9.55 -1.15 -1.54
N ALA A 72 -8.96 -1.18 -0.35
CA ALA A 72 -9.48 -0.48 0.81
C ALA A 72 -9.53 1.03 0.60
N ALA A 73 -8.49 1.63 0.02
CA ALA A 73 -8.45 3.06 -0.27
C ALA A 73 -9.53 3.48 -1.28
N ILE A 74 -9.72 2.72 -2.36
CA ILE A 74 -10.77 2.96 -3.34
C ILE A 74 -12.16 2.85 -2.70
N ASP A 75 -12.40 1.81 -1.88
CA ASP A 75 -13.68 1.64 -1.18
C ASP A 75 -13.97 2.83 -0.25
N ILE A 76 -12.96 3.30 0.49
CA ILE A 76 -13.06 4.46 1.39
C ILE A 76 -13.39 5.73 0.59
N VAL A 77 -12.66 6.02 -0.48
CA VAL A 77 -12.89 7.21 -1.32
C VAL A 77 -14.31 7.18 -1.91
N GLN A 78 -14.74 6.03 -2.45
CA GLN A 78 -16.09 5.88 -2.99
C GLN A 78 -17.16 6.04 -1.91
N GLN A 79 -16.92 5.57 -0.69
CA GLN A 79 -17.83 5.79 0.43
C GLN A 79 -17.93 7.27 0.79
N LEU A 80 -16.81 7.99 0.88
CA LEU A 80 -16.81 9.42 1.20
C LEU A 80 -17.55 10.25 0.12
N LYS A 81 -17.41 9.88 -1.17
CA LYS A 81 -18.21 10.46 -2.26
C LYS A 81 -19.70 10.24 -2.05
N ARG A 82 -20.12 9.03 -1.68
CA ARG A 82 -21.54 8.72 -1.35
C ARG A 82 -22.04 9.46 -0.12
N GLU A 83 -21.17 9.74 0.85
CA GLU A 83 -21.45 10.58 2.02
C GLU A 83 -21.51 12.09 1.67
N GLY A 84 -21.22 12.49 0.43
CA GLY A 84 -21.25 13.89 -0.01
C GLY A 84 -20.08 14.73 0.49
N LYS A 85 -18.98 14.10 0.95
CA LYS A 85 -17.80 14.80 1.45
C LYS A 85 -16.92 15.31 0.31
N SER A 86 -16.36 16.51 0.48
CA SER A 86 -15.34 17.04 -0.41
C SER A 86 -14.03 16.29 -0.21
N LEU A 87 -13.52 15.69 -1.30
CA LEU A 87 -12.25 14.95 -1.29
C LEU A 87 -11.02 15.87 -1.28
N ASN A 88 -11.20 17.17 -1.46
CA ASN A 88 -10.12 18.16 -1.44
C ASN A 88 -9.89 18.75 -0.03
N ASP A 89 -10.74 18.40 0.93
CA ASP A 89 -10.67 18.93 2.28
C ASP A 89 -9.67 18.13 3.13
N GLU A 90 -8.82 18.83 3.86
CA GLU A 90 -7.83 18.20 4.75
C GLU A 90 -8.49 17.29 5.79
N ALA A 91 -9.64 17.69 6.34
CA ALA A 91 -10.39 16.87 7.29
C ALA A 91 -10.85 15.53 6.66
N THR A 92 -11.29 15.54 5.40
CA THR A 92 -11.67 14.32 4.67
C THR A 92 -10.45 13.44 4.42
N LEU A 93 -9.31 14.02 4.06
CA LEU A 93 -8.06 13.29 3.89
C LEU A 93 -7.61 12.60 5.19
N GLU A 94 -7.65 13.31 6.32
CA GLU A 94 -7.29 12.74 7.63
C GLU A 94 -8.24 11.63 8.06
N GLU A 95 -9.55 11.81 7.86
CA GLU A 95 -10.54 10.78 8.14
C GLU A 95 -10.32 9.52 7.29
N ALA A 96 -10.12 9.70 5.98
CA ALA A 96 -9.87 8.61 5.05
C ALA A 96 -8.59 7.84 5.40
N SER A 97 -7.53 8.57 5.76
CA SER A 97 -6.23 8.00 6.16
C SER A 97 -6.35 7.21 7.47
N ALA A 98 -7.12 7.72 8.44
CA ALA A 98 -7.39 7.00 9.66
C ALA A 98 -8.20 5.70 9.43
N ARG A 99 -9.21 5.73 8.55
CA ARG A 99 -9.98 4.54 8.15
C ARG A 99 -9.07 3.50 7.48
N LEU A 100 -8.16 3.94 6.62
CA LEU A 100 -7.18 3.07 5.96
C LEU A 100 -6.21 2.44 6.98
N HIS A 101 -5.69 3.21 7.94
CA HIS A 101 -4.80 2.70 8.99
C HIS A 101 -5.44 1.59 9.82
N VAL A 102 -6.70 1.79 10.25
CA VAL A 102 -7.47 0.77 10.95
C VAL A 102 -7.66 -0.48 10.09
N ASN A 103 -7.97 -0.30 8.80
CA ASN A 103 -8.14 -1.40 7.86
C ASN A 103 -6.82 -2.18 7.67
N TRP A 104 -5.69 -1.49 7.53
CA TRP A 104 -4.35 -2.10 7.42
C TRP A 104 -3.98 -2.87 8.70
N LEU A 105 -4.22 -2.27 9.89
CA LEU A 105 -3.96 -2.93 11.16
C LEU A 105 -4.79 -4.20 11.37
N SER A 106 -6.02 -4.28 10.84
CA SER A 106 -6.83 -5.49 10.96
C SER A 106 -6.20 -6.71 10.27
N ARG A 107 -5.36 -6.49 9.25
CA ARG A 107 -4.59 -7.54 8.57
C ARG A 107 -3.19 -7.73 9.15
N ASN A 108 -2.54 -6.63 9.55
CA ASN A 108 -1.10 -6.58 9.80
C ASN A 108 -0.71 -6.36 11.26
N GLY A 109 -1.70 -6.19 12.14
CA GLY A 109 -1.49 -5.82 13.55
C GLY A 109 -0.64 -6.80 14.36
N SER A 110 -0.62 -8.09 14.00
CA SER A 110 0.16 -9.11 14.70
C SER A 110 1.67 -8.91 14.57
N TRP A 111 2.13 -8.30 13.48
CA TRP A 111 3.55 -8.06 13.19
C TRP A 111 3.90 -6.57 13.07
N ALA A 112 2.90 -5.68 13.05
CA ALA A 112 3.11 -4.24 13.06
C ALA A 112 3.95 -3.80 14.28
N SER A 113 4.79 -2.78 14.07
CA SER A 113 5.61 -2.22 15.15
C SER A 113 4.74 -1.59 16.25
N ALA A 114 5.32 -1.38 17.44
CA ALA A 114 4.62 -0.70 18.52
C ALA A 114 4.20 0.74 18.17
N ILE A 115 4.94 1.40 17.27
CA ILE A 115 4.58 2.73 16.76
C ILE A 115 3.37 2.62 15.83
N GLN A 116 3.40 1.70 14.87
CA GLN A 116 2.32 1.51 13.89
C GLN A 116 1.03 1.01 14.53
N ARG A 117 1.10 0.25 15.62
CA ARG A 117 -0.09 -0.18 16.37
C ARG A 117 -0.81 0.94 17.11
N ARG A 118 -0.23 2.15 17.18
CA ARG A 118 -0.91 3.29 17.81
C ARG A 118 -2.14 3.70 16.97
N PRO A 119 -3.17 4.29 17.60
CA PRO A 119 -4.23 4.96 16.87
C PRO A 119 -3.65 6.01 15.91
N TYR A 120 -4.29 6.21 14.76
CA TYR A 120 -3.78 7.09 13.69
C TYR A 120 -3.41 8.50 14.20
N ASN A 121 -4.24 9.09 15.07
CA ASN A 121 -3.97 10.42 15.67
C ASN A 121 -2.76 10.46 16.64
N ARG A 122 -2.18 9.31 16.99
CA ARG A 122 -0.98 9.17 17.83
C ARG A 122 0.24 8.68 17.04
N LEU A 123 0.11 8.50 15.73
CA LEU A 123 1.23 8.21 14.86
C LEU A 123 2.13 9.45 14.70
N PRO A 124 3.46 9.25 14.55
CA PRO A 124 4.33 10.31 14.09
C PRO A 124 3.99 10.67 12.64
N GLU A 125 4.23 11.93 12.25
CA GLU A 125 3.85 12.43 10.91
C GLU A 125 4.39 11.59 9.73
N PRO A 126 5.63 11.06 9.75
CA PRO A 126 6.10 10.18 8.69
C PRO A 126 5.30 8.88 8.54
N GLU A 127 4.68 8.36 9.61
CA GLU A 127 3.82 7.18 9.51
C GLU A 127 2.43 7.56 8.97
N LYS A 128 1.85 8.69 9.42
CA LYS A 128 0.57 9.18 8.85
C LYS A 128 0.69 9.48 7.37
N GLU A 129 1.81 10.06 6.95
CA GLU A 129 2.02 10.44 5.55
C GLU A 129 1.97 9.23 4.62
N LYS A 130 2.33 8.02 5.09
CA LYS A 130 2.18 6.79 4.31
C LYS A 130 0.70 6.51 3.98
N ASP A 131 -0.19 6.63 4.95
CA ASP A 131 -1.63 6.46 4.74
C ASP A 131 -2.20 7.57 3.85
N ARG A 132 -1.80 8.83 4.08
CA ARG A 132 -2.23 9.98 3.27
C ARG A 132 -1.84 9.83 1.81
N VAL A 133 -0.62 9.39 1.51
CA VAL A 133 -0.16 9.15 0.13
C VAL A 133 -1.05 8.13 -0.56
N VAL A 134 -1.41 7.03 0.11
CA VAL A 134 -2.31 6.02 -0.46
C VAL A 134 -3.68 6.63 -0.79
N ILE A 135 -4.26 7.40 0.13
CA ILE A 135 -5.55 8.06 -0.11
C ILE A 135 -5.47 9.08 -1.25
N ARG A 136 -4.43 9.93 -1.29
CA ARG A 136 -4.26 10.92 -2.37
C ARG A 136 -4.17 10.25 -3.74
N LEU A 137 -3.43 9.15 -3.86
CA LEU A 137 -3.36 8.38 -5.10
C LEU A 137 -4.71 7.76 -5.46
N ALA A 138 -5.46 7.25 -4.49
CA ALA A 138 -6.82 6.75 -4.72
C ALA A 138 -7.77 7.87 -5.20
N ILE A 139 -7.73 9.05 -4.58
CA ILE A 139 -8.51 10.22 -5.01
C ILE A 139 -8.14 10.63 -6.44
N GLN A 140 -6.85 10.65 -6.79
CA GLN A 140 -6.43 10.95 -8.17
C GLN A 140 -6.98 9.94 -9.20
N LEU A 141 -7.16 8.68 -8.79
CA LEU A 141 -7.58 7.61 -9.68
C LEU A 141 -9.11 7.48 -9.82
N VAL A 142 -9.86 7.67 -8.74
CA VAL A 142 -11.32 7.42 -8.70
C VAL A 142 -12.16 8.56 -8.07
N GLY A 143 -11.49 9.65 -7.67
CA GLY A 143 -12.07 10.84 -7.05
C GLY A 143 -13.04 11.60 -7.93
#